data_AF-A0A5N8YXT9-F1
#
_entry.id   AF-A0A5N8YXT9-F1
#
_cell.length_a   1.000
_cell.length_b   1.000
_cell.length_c   1.000
_cell.angle_alpha   90.00
_cell.angle_beta   90.00
_cell.angle_gamma   90.00
#
_symmetry.space_group_name_H-M   'P 1'
#
loop_
_entity.id
_entity.type
_entity.pdbx_description
1 polymer ?
#
loop_
_entity_poly.entity_id
_entity_poly.type
_entity_poly.pdbx_seq_one_letter_code
_entity_poly.pdbx_strand_id
1 'polypeptide(L)'
;MAYRAKNTRHRALLAPAGGCVHLDASPMKVDMTARTPESQRRPGNRNAVTHGLYSAKRGRHPANRRITWLANKVWYALPWLAPTDEPAVRRWCELEILRADVLDNLLSEGVTGSGGDGRKLLTDYRQLVQTQLAYERELGMTPASRINLGVEMERGQTLDLQRQIAEAKIKQDSDDADS
;
A
#
# COMPACT_ATOMS: atom_id res chain seq x y z
N MET A 1 -30.79 42.63 -11.20
CA MET A 1 -31.79 43.01 -12.24
C MET A 1 -31.63 42.01 -13.38
N ALA A 2 -32.63 41.33 -13.92
CA ALA A 2 -34.07 41.41 -13.78
C ALA A 2 -34.68 40.09 -14.31
N TYR A 3 -35.76 39.64 -13.65
CA TYR A 3 -37.01 39.12 -14.24
C TYR A 3 -37.00 37.83 -15.09
N ARG A 4 -38.07 37.04 -15.21
CA ARG A 4 -39.36 36.79 -14.51
C ARG A 4 -40.16 35.92 -15.50
N ALA A 5 -40.98 34.99 -14.98
CA ALA A 5 -42.26 34.54 -15.56
C ALA A 5 -42.22 33.68 -16.84
N LYS A 6 -43.18 32.82 -17.19
CA LYS A 6 -44.51 32.37 -16.70
C LYS A 6 -44.85 31.16 -17.61
N ASN A 7 -45.30 30.01 -17.10
CA ASN A 7 -46.72 29.66 -16.96
C ASN A 7 -47.49 29.64 -18.30
N THR A 8 -47.96 28.47 -18.78
CA THR A 8 -49.37 28.27 -19.21
C THR A 8 -49.70 26.83 -19.58
N ARG A 9 -50.91 26.45 -19.17
CA ARG A 9 -51.63 25.18 -19.34
C ARG A 9 -52.15 25.00 -20.76
N HIS A 10 -52.41 23.76 -21.18
CA HIS A 10 -53.52 23.45 -22.09
C HIS A 10 -54.29 22.22 -21.63
N ARG A 11 -55.60 22.27 -21.90
CA ARG A 11 -56.71 21.55 -21.28
C ARG A 11 -57.44 20.72 -22.34
N ALA A 12 -57.80 19.49 -21.93
CA ALA A 12 -58.97 18.67 -22.27
C ALA A 12 -59.22 18.17 -23.72
N LEU A 13 -59.67 16.90 -23.80
CA LEU A 13 -60.75 16.33 -24.63
C LEU A 13 -61.08 14.93 -24.01
N LEU A 14 -62.22 14.76 -23.31
CA LEU A 14 -63.50 14.13 -23.73
C LEU A 14 -63.45 12.58 -23.94
N ALA A 15 -64.32 11.88 -23.18
CA ALA A 15 -64.54 10.41 -23.10
C ALA A 15 -65.37 9.86 -24.29
N PRO A 16 -65.57 8.53 -24.47
CA PRO A 16 -66.59 7.80 -23.71
C PRO A 16 -66.33 6.29 -23.43
N ALA A 17 -67.30 5.71 -22.72
CA ALA A 17 -67.44 4.38 -22.12
C ALA A 17 -67.18 3.15 -23.02
N GLY A 18 -66.74 2.07 -22.35
CA GLY A 18 -66.76 0.69 -22.87
C GLY A 18 -66.12 -0.26 -21.85
N GLY A 19 -66.93 -0.99 -21.09
CA GLY A 19 -66.44 -2.02 -20.17
C GLY A 19 -66.03 -3.30 -20.92
N CYS A 20 -65.11 -4.07 -20.33
CA CYS A 20 -65.18 -5.54 -20.28
C CYS A 20 -64.01 -6.13 -19.48
N VAL A 21 -64.39 -6.95 -18.50
CA VAL A 21 -63.74 -8.13 -17.92
C VAL A 21 -62.26 -8.10 -17.54
N HIS A 22 -62.06 -8.22 -16.23
CA HIS A 22 -60.89 -8.69 -15.54
C HIS A 22 -60.58 -10.13 -15.98
N LEU A 23 -59.43 -10.34 -16.62
CA LEU A 23 -58.75 -11.64 -16.68
C LEU A 23 -57.29 -11.39 -16.32
N ASP A 24 -56.93 -11.91 -15.15
CA ASP A 24 -55.60 -11.86 -14.56
C ASP A 24 -54.58 -12.52 -15.48
N ALA A 25 -53.76 -11.70 -16.11
CA ALA A 25 -52.45 -12.09 -16.56
C ALA A 25 -51.47 -11.12 -15.92
N SER A 26 -51.09 -11.37 -14.66
CA SER A 26 -49.91 -10.74 -14.10
C SER A 26 -48.72 -11.15 -14.97
N PRO A 27 -48.08 -10.25 -15.74
CA PRO A 27 -46.78 -10.59 -16.29
C PRO A 27 -45.88 -10.81 -15.08
N MET A 28 -45.27 -11.99 -14.97
CA MET A 28 -44.11 -12.16 -14.11
C MET A 28 -43.09 -11.12 -14.57
N LYS A 29 -43.07 -9.97 -13.90
CA LYS A 29 -41.94 -9.06 -13.93
C LYS A 29 -40.83 -9.81 -13.23
N VAL A 30 -40.05 -10.55 -14.01
CA VAL A 30 -38.69 -10.88 -13.62
C VAL A 30 -38.01 -9.52 -13.55
N ASP A 31 -38.04 -8.91 -12.37
CA ASP A 31 -37.28 -7.71 -12.08
C ASP A 31 -35.81 -8.09 -12.24
N MET A 32 -35.27 -7.91 -13.45
CA MET A 32 -33.84 -7.81 -13.75
C MET A 32 -33.27 -6.50 -13.18
N THR A 33 -33.72 -6.08 -12.00
CA THR A 33 -33.02 -5.08 -11.22
C THR A 33 -31.74 -5.74 -10.72
N ALA A 34 -30.61 -5.32 -11.30
CA ALA A 34 -29.28 -5.68 -10.86
C ALA A 34 -29.23 -5.77 -9.33
N ARG A 35 -28.87 -6.95 -8.80
CA ARG A 35 -28.66 -7.16 -7.36
C ARG A 35 -27.75 -6.06 -6.84
N THR A 36 -28.32 -5.10 -6.13
CA THR A 36 -27.56 -4.08 -5.42
C THR A 36 -26.73 -4.83 -4.35
N PRO A 37 -25.44 -4.56 -4.17
CA PRO A 37 -24.55 -5.32 -3.28
C PRO A 37 -25.01 -5.35 -1.81
N GLU A 38 -25.96 -4.48 -1.45
CA GLU A 38 -26.63 -4.44 -0.16
C GLU A 38 -27.56 -5.65 0.08
N SER A 39 -28.18 -6.20 -0.97
CA SER A 39 -29.16 -7.29 -0.86
C SER A 39 -28.55 -8.67 -0.60
N GLN A 40 -27.22 -8.77 -0.57
CA GLN A 40 -26.49 -10.03 -0.31
C GLN A 40 -25.94 -10.13 1.13
N ARG A 41 -26.17 -9.11 1.97
CA ARG A 41 -25.70 -9.13 3.36
C ARG A 41 -26.59 -10.04 4.20
N ARG A 42 -26.03 -11.11 4.78
CA ARG A 42 -26.70 -11.88 5.84
C ARG A 42 -26.94 -10.95 7.05
N PRO A 43 -28.17 -10.88 7.60
CA PRO A 43 -28.44 -10.07 8.78
C PRO A 43 -27.55 -10.56 9.94
N GLY A 44 -26.80 -9.65 10.56
CA GLY A 44 -25.92 -9.94 11.69
C GLY A 44 -24.42 -10.03 11.37
N ASN A 45 -24.02 -10.09 10.10
CA ASN A 45 -22.59 -10.07 9.74
C ASN A 45 -22.11 -8.64 9.43
N ARG A 46 -21.71 -7.89 10.47
CA ARG A 46 -21.04 -6.58 10.29
C ARG A 46 -19.65 -6.71 9.65
N ASN A 47 -19.10 -7.92 9.63
CA ASN A 47 -17.82 -8.30 9.02
C ASN A 47 -18.03 -8.97 7.64
N ALA A 48 -19.22 -8.83 7.04
CA ALA A 48 -19.47 -9.35 5.70
C ALA A 48 -18.43 -8.74 4.78
N VAL A 49 -17.53 -9.61 4.33
CA VAL A 49 -16.31 -9.33 3.60
C VAL A 49 -16.63 -8.34 2.50
N THR A 50 -16.34 -7.07 2.79
CA THR A 50 -16.29 -6.02 1.80
C THR A 50 -14.98 -6.32 1.09
N HIS A 51 -15.03 -7.10 0.01
CA HIS A 51 -13.85 -7.41 -0.78
C HIS A 51 -13.21 -6.08 -1.21
N GLY A 52 -12.20 -5.64 -0.44
CA GLY A 52 -11.58 -4.32 -0.51
C GLY A 52 -10.79 -4.08 -1.79
N LEU A 53 -10.82 -5.03 -2.74
CA LEU A 53 -10.25 -4.87 -4.07
C LEU A 53 -11.08 -3.92 -4.97
N TYR A 54 -12.34 -3.64 -4.60
CA TYR A 54 -13.20 -2.66 -5.28
C TYR A 54 -13.58 -1.48 -4.38
N SER A 55 -12.60 -0.88 -3.69
CA SER A 55 -12.73 0.50 -3.21
C SER A 55 -12.68 1.46 -4.40
N ALA A 56 -13.78 1.52 -5.16
CA ALA A 56 -14.00 2.58 -6.12
C ALA A 56 -14.32 3.89 -5.37
N LYS A 57 -13.42 4.86 -5.54
CA LYS A 57 -13.61 6.32 -5.35
C LYS A 57 -13.70 6.85 -3.91
N ARG A 58 -12.56 6.84 -3.21
CA ARG A 58 -11.96 8.09 -2.73
C ARG A 58 -10.60 8.17 -3.43
N GLY A 59 -10.34 9.30 -4.10
CA GLY A 59 -9.41 9.41 -5.24
C GLY A 59 -8.15 8.57 -5.09
N ARG A 60 -7.75 7.90 -6.19
CA ARG A 60 -6.36 7.47 -6.42
C ARG A 60 -5.51 8.63 -5.94
N HIS A 61 -4.89 8.50 -4.76
CA HIS A 61 -4.28 9.64 -4.11
C HIS A 61 -3.27 10.17 -5.13
N PRO A 62 -3.42 11.42 -5.60
CA PRO A 62 -2.44 11.99 -6.53
C PRO A 62 -1.09 11.75 -5.87
N ALA A 63 -0.18 11.15 -6.64
CA ALA A 63 1.17 10.74 -6.25
C ALA A 63 1.55 11.33 -4.90
N ASN A 64 1.48 10.53 -3.83
CA ASN A 64 1.71 11.01 -2.48
C ASN A 64 3.01 11.82 -2.49
N ARG A 65 2.91 13.14 -2.28
CA ARG A 65 4.02 14.07 -2.51
C ARG A 65 5.25 13.69 -1.69
N ARG A 66 5.02 13.07 -0.52
CA ARG A 66 6.08 12.51 0.33
C ARG A 66 6.82 11.37 -0.38
N ILE A 67 6.09 10.43 -1.00
CA ILE A 67 6.69 9.33 -1.78
C ILE A 67 7.52 9.89 -2.92
N THR A 68 6.97 10.81 -3.72
CA THR A 68 7.69 11.38 -4.87
C THR A 68 8.94 12.16 -4.44
N TRP A 69 8.84 12.94 -3.37
CA TRP A 69 9.99 13.65 -2.81
C TRP A 69 11.06 12.69 -2.28
N LEU A 70 10.66 11.62 -1.60
CA LEU A 70 11.58 10.63 -1.05
C LEU A 70 12.23 9.81 -2.17
N ALA A 71 11.47 9.41 -3.19
CA ALA A 71 11.99 8.76 -4.38
C ALA A 71 13.04 9.66 -5.08
N ASN A 72 12.78 10.95 -5.25
CA ASN A 72 13.77 11.88 -5.83
C ASN A 72 15.07 11.95 -5.00
N LYS A 73 14.97 11.88 -3.66
CA LYS A 73 16.16 11.78 -2.81
C LYS A 73 16.92 10.47 -3.01
N VAL A 74 16.20 9.36 -3.15
CA VAL A 74 16.80 8.05 -3.42
C VAL A 74 17.56 8.08 -4.74
N TRP A 75 16.95 8.60 -5.81
CA TRP A 75 17.60 8.76 -7.12
C TRP A 75 18.85 9.63 -7.07
N TYR A 76 18.84 10.69 -6.25
CA TYR A 76 20.02 11.54 -6.06
C TYR A 76 21.13 10.83 -5.29
N ALA A 77 20.78 9.99 -4.31
CA ALA A 77 21.74 9.30 -3.45
C ALA A 77 22.33 8.03 -4.10
N LEU A 78 21.59 7.37 -5.00
CA LEU A 78 21.93 6.09 -5.58
C LEU A 78 22.04 6.22 -7.11
N PRO A 79 23.17 6.74 -7.63
CA PRO A 79 23.34 7.03 -9.06
C PRO A 79 23.37 5.78 -9.96
N TRP A 80 23.54 4.59 -9.38
CA TRP A 80 23.57 3.32 -10.11
C TRP A 80 22.18 2.75 -10.42
N LEU A 81 21.10 3.33 -9.90
CA LEU A 81 19.75 2.88 -10.20
C LEU A 81 19.36 3.19 -11.64
N ALA A 82 18.62 2.28 -12.27
CA ALA A 82 18.07 2.45 -13.62
C ALA A 82 16.56 2.72 -13.56
N PRO A 83 15.95 3.40 -14.55
CA PRO A 83 14.50 3.68 -14.55
C PRO A 83 13.60 2.44 -14.38
N THR A 84 14.11 1.25 -14.70
CA THR A 84 13.46 -0.05 -14.45
C THR A 84 13.19 -0.32 -12.97
N ASP A 85 13.96 0.29 -12.07
CA ASP A 85 13.88 0.11 -10.62
C ASP A 85 12.81 1.02 -9.98
N GLU A 86 12.17 1.91 -10.74
CA GLU A 86 11.15 2.85 -10.24
C GLU A 86 10.06 2.17 -9.40
N PRO A 87 9.49 1.01 -9.79
CA PRO A 87 8.47 0.36 -8.98
C PRO A 87 9.01 -0.09 -7.62
N ALA A 88 10.23 -0.62 -7.56
CA ALA A 88 10.87 -1.09 -6.33
C ALA A 88 11.23 0.10 -5.42
N VAL A 89 11.80 1.16 -5.96
CA VAL A 89 12.09 2.41 -5.23
C VAL A 89 10.80 2.98 -4.63
N ARG A 90 9.72 3.04 -5.42
CA ARG A 90 8.43 3.57 -4.95
C ARG A 90 7.88 2.74 -3.80
N ARG A 91 7.96 1.40 -3.87
CA ARG A 91 7.51 0.51 -2.77
C ARG A 91 8.36 0.68 -1.52
N TRP A 92 9.67 0.80 -1.66
CA TRP A 92 10.54 1.10 -0.51
C TRP A 92 10.16 2.43 0.15
N CYS A 93 9.87 3.47 -0.65
CA CYS A 93 9.42 4.76 -0.14
C CYS A 93 8.06 4.70 0.60
N GLU A 94 7.14 3.87 0.12
CA GLU A 94 5.85 3.63 0.79
C GLU A 94 6.05 2.98 2.16
N LEU A 95 6.93 1.97 2.23
CA LEU A 95 7.25 1.29 3.48
C LEU A 95 7.92 2.21 4.49
N GLU A 96 8.81 3.10 4.05
CA GLU A 96 9.49 4.05 4.94
C GLU A 96 8.50 5.00 5.63
N ILE A 97 7.51 5.50 4.89
CA ILE A 97 6.47 6.37 5.47
C ILE A 97 5.61 5.59 6.47
N LEU A 98 5.16 4.39 6.11
CA LEU A 98 4.35 3.55 6.99
C LEU A 98 5.12 3.17 8.27
N ARG A 99 6.41 2.84 8.13
CA ARG A 99 7.29 2.51 9.24
C ARG A 99 7.46 3.70 10.19
N ALA A 100 7.64 4.91 9.66
CA ALA A 100 7.74 6.12 10.47
C ALA A 100 6.45 6.37 11.25
N ASP A 101 5.29 6.30 10.60
CA ASP A 101 3.99 6.47 11.26
C ASP A 101 3.77 5.41 12.37
N VAL A 102 4.14 4.15 12.12
CA VAL A 102 4.06 3.06 13.11
C VAL A 102 5.00 3.32 14.30
N LEU A 103 6.23 3.79 14.05
CA LEU A 103 7.20 4.11 15.08
C LEU A 103 6.73 5.27 15.96
N ASP A 104 6.20 6.33 15.37
CA ASP A 104 5.67 7.49 16.09
C ASP A 104 4.51 7.09 17.03
N ASN A 105 3.63 6.20 16.57
CA ASN A 105 2.58 5.62 17.41
C ASN A 105 3.15 4.77 18.55
N LEU A 106 4.19 3.96 18.30
CA LEU A 106 4.86 3.19 19.35
C LEU A 106 5.58 4.07 20.39
N LEU A 107 6.18 5.19 19.95
CA LEU A 107 6.86 6.12 20.85
C LEU A 107 5.88 6.91 21.73
N SER A 108 4.70 7.25 21.20
CA SER A 108 3.67 7.99 21.94
C SER A 108 2.87 7.11 22.90
N GLU A 109 2.53 5.88 22.51
CA GLU A 109 1.67 4.99 23.32
C GLU A 109 2.44 3.92 24.13
N GLY A 110 3.76 3.81 23.90
CA GLY A 110 4.61 2.79 24.51
C GLY A 110 4.52 1.42 23.85
N VAL A 111 5.43 0.52 24.24
CA VAL A 111 5.60 -0.80 23.59
C VAL A 111 4.67 -1.87 24.17
N THR A 112 4.31 -1.73 25.45
CA THR A 112 3.43 -2.65 26.17
C THR A 112 1.98 -2.15 26.13
N GLY A 113 1.04 -3.08 25.98
CA GLY A 113 -0.39 -2.78 26.17
C GLY A 113 -0.75 -2.71 27.65
N SER A 114 -1.99 -2.34 27.95
CA SER A 114 -2.50 -2.21 29.33
C SER A 114 -2.44 -3.51 30.16
N GLY A 115 -2.29 -4.67 29.50
CA GLY A 115 -2.17 -5.99 30.15
C GLY A 115 -0.75 -6.52 30.28
N GLY A 116 0.28 -5.75 29.92
CA GLY A 116 1.68 -6.22 29.90
C GLY A 116 2.06 -7.02 28.65
N ASP A 117 1.10 -7.39 27.81
CA ASP A 117 1.36 -8.01 26.50
C ASP A 117 2.00 -7.03 25.51
N GLY A 118 2.90 -7.54 24.68
CA GLY A 118 3.51 -6.77 23.59
C GLY A 118 2.46 -6.35 22.57
N ARG A 119 2.41 -5.04 22.24
CA ARG A 119 1.44 -4.53 21.27
C ARG A 119 1.66 -5.18 19.89
N LYS A 120 0.55 -5.53 19.23
CA LYS A 120 0.57 -6.03 17.84
C LYS A 120 1.36 -5.11 16.89
N LEU A 121 1.27 -3.80 17.13
CA LEU A 121 1.97 -2.77 16.39
C LEU A 121 3.51 -2.93 16.41
N LEU A 122 4.08 -3.48 17.49
CA LEU A 122 5.52 -3.80 17.55
C LEU A 122 5.89 -4.92 16.59
N THR A 123 5.06 -5.96 16.50
CA THR A 123 5.26 -7.06 15.56
C THR A 123 5.14 -6.57 14.13
N ASP A 124 4.15 -5.73 13.84
CA ASP A 124 3.97 -5.11 12.52
C ASP A 124 5.17 -4.22 12.16
N TYR A 125 5.69 -3.43 13.11
CA TYR A 125 6.92 -2.64 12.91
C TYR A 125 8.12 -3.52 12.54
N ARG A 126 8.35 -4.62 13.26
CA ARG A 126 9.44 -5.56 12.97
C ARG A 126 9.29 -6.17 11.57
N GLN A 127 8.08 -6.52 11.18
CA GLN A 127 7.80 -7.03 9.83
C GLN A 127 8.07 -5.97 8.76
N LEU A 128 7.69 -4.71 8.99
CA LEU A 128 7.99 -3.60 8.07
C LEU A 128 9.50 -3.37 7.91
N VAL A 129 10.27 -3.45 8.99
CA VAL A 129 11.75 -3.35 8.92
C VAL A 129 12.34 -4.49 8.10
N GLN A 130 11.85 -5.72 8.28
CA GLN A 130 12.32 -6.89 7.54
C GLN A 130 11.98 -6.80 6.05
N THR A 131 10.77 -6.37 5.70
CA THR A 131 10.38 -6.20 4.28
C THR A 131 11.13 -5.06 3.63
N GLN A 132 11.38 -3.96 4.35
CA GLN A 132 12.19 -2.86 3.87
C GLN A 132 13.62 -3.31 3.54
N LEU A 133 14.25 -4.07 4.44
CA LEU A 133 15.60 -4.62 4.23
C LEU A 133 15.68 -5.52 2.97
N ALA A 134 14.59 -6.23 2.62
CA ALA A 134 14.54 -7.00 1.38
C ALA A 134 14.65 -6.09 0.15
N TYR A 135 13.88 -5.00 0.10
CA TYR A 135 13.99 -4.02 -0.98
C TYR A 135 15.36 -3.32 -1.03
N GLU A 136 15.96 -3.03 0.13
CA GLU A 136 17.31 -2.43 0.20
C GLU A 136 18.38 -3.34 -0.39
N ARG A 137 18.23 -4.66 -0.24
CA ARG A 137 19.12 -5.64 -0.87
C ARG A 137 18.97 -5.60 -2.38
N GLU A 138 17.75 -5.69 -2.90
CA GLU A 138 17.50 -5.67 -4.35
C GLU A 138 17.96 -4.36 -5.01
N LEU A 139 17.80 -3.21 -4.34
CA LEU A 139 18.19 -1.89 -4.87
C LEU A 139 19.68 -1.56 -4.69
N GLY A 140 20.48 -2.47 -4.12
CA GLY A 140 21.90 -2.18 -3.87
C GLY A 140 22.13 -1.08 -2.82
N MET A 141 21.21 -0.87 -1.88
CA MET A 141 21.38 0.14 -0.83
C MET A 141 22.36 -0.31 0.26
N THR A 142 22.53 -1.62 0.45
CA THR A 142 23.48 -2.18 1.42
C THR A 142 24.85 -2.43 0.78
N PRO A 143 25.97 -2.30 1.51
CA PRO A 143 27.29 -2.62 0.97
C PRO A 143 27.40 -4.05 0.45
N ALA A 144 26.83 -5.02 1.18
CA ALA A 144 26.81 -6.42 0.78
C ALA A 144 26.04 -6.64 -0.53
N SER A 145 24.88 -6.00 -0.70
CA SER A 145 24.13 -6.11 -1.96
C SER A 145 24.82 -5.42 -3.12
N ARG A 146 25.53 -4.30 -2.91
CA ARG A 146 26.33 -3.67 -3.98
C ARG A 146 27.43 -4.57 -4.52
N ILE A 147 28.13 -5.27 -3.63
CA ILE A 147 29.16 -6.25 -4.03
C ILE A 147 28.51 -7.36 -4.88
N ASN A 148 27.39 -7.91 -4.41
CA ASN A 148 26.68 -8.98 -5.13
C ASN A 148 26.16 -8.53 -6.51
N LEU A 149 25.75 -7.27 -6.63
CA LEU A 149 25.26 -6.68 -7.87
C LEU A 149 26.39 -6.18 -8.80
N GLY A 150 27.65 -6.23 -8.34
CA GLY A 150 28.79 -5.75 -9.11
C GLY A 150 28.78 -4.23 -9.37
N VAL A 151 28.11 -3.46 -8.50
CA VAL A 151 28.05 -2.00 -8.64
C VAL A 151 29.42 -1.41 -8.26
N GLU A 152 30.12 -0.82 -9.23
CA GLU A 152 31.42 -0.18 -9.00
C GLU A 152 31.27 0.99 -8.02
N MET A 153 31.95 0.87 -6.87
CA MET A 153 32.00 1.91 -5.85
C MET A 153 33.24 2.77 -6.09
N GLU A 154 33.07 4.04 -6.50
CA GLU A 154 34.19 4.98 -6.45
C GLU A 154 34.53 5.33 -4.99
N ARG A 155 35.72 4.86 -4.58
CA ARG A 155 36.48 5.18 -3.36
C ARG A 155 35.84 4.82 -2.01
N GLY A 156 36.31 3.68 -1.50
CA GLY A 156 36.72 3.57 -0.10
C GLY A 156 36.12 2.39 0.63
N GLN A 157 36.90 1.32 0.71
CA GLN A 157 36.80 0.26 1.72
C GLN A 157 35.58 -0.66 1.60
N THR A 158 35.65 -1.56 0.63
CA THR A 158 35.14 -2.91 0.84
C THR A 158 35.88 -3.52 2.04
N LEU A 159 35.30 -3.37 3.24
CA LEU A 159 35.72 -4.13 4.41
C LEU A 159 35.22 -5.56 4.24
N ASP A 160 36.01 -6.38 3.56
CA ASP A 160 35.84 -7.82 3.57
C ASP A 160 36.30 -8.35 4.95
N LEU A 161 35.43 -8.19 5.94
CA LEU A 161 35.69 -8.56 7.33
C LEU A 161 36.03 -10.04 7.47
N GLN A 162 35.44 -10.90 6.63
CA GLN A 162 35.74 -12.34 6.63
C GLN A 162 37.17 -12.61 6.17
N ARG A 163 37.61 -11.92 5.11
CA ARG A 163 38.99 -11.99 4.65
C ARG A 163 39.97 -11.42 5.68
N GLN A 164 39.66 -10.29 6.32
CA GLN A 164 40.53 -9.71 7.35
C GLN A 164 40.64 -10.62 8.59
N ILE A 165 39.55 -11.27 9.00
CA ILE A 165 39.56 -12.25 10.09
C ILE A 165 40.39 -13.48 9.71
N ALA A 166 40.27 -13.97 8.47
CA ALA A 166 41.06 -15.09 7.99
C ALA A 166 42.57 -14.76 7.94
N GLU A 167 42.93 -13.58 7.44
CA GLU A 167 44.31 -13.08 7.40
C GLU A 167 44.89 -12.89 8.80
N ALA A 168 44.12 -12.33 9.74
CA ALA A 168 44.52 -12.18 11.14
C ALA A 168 44.74 -13.52 11.83
N LYS A 169 43.89 -14.52 11.54
CA LYS A 169 44.02 -15.87 12.10
C LYS A 169 45.27 -16.60 11.58
N ILE A 170 45.54 -16.49 10.27
CA ILE A 170 46.78 -17.06 9.67
C ILE A 170 48.03 -16.46 10.32
N LYS A 171 48.02 -15.15 10.59
CA LYS A 171 49.14 -14.47 11.24
C LYS A 171 49.33 -14.89 12.71
N GLN A 172 48.22 -15.10 13.43
CA GLN A 172 48.28 -15.59 14.80
C GLN A 172 48.83 -17.03 14.87
N ASP A 173 48.36 -17.90 13.97
CA ASP A 173 48.84 -19.28 13.87
C ASP A 173 50.34 -19.35 13.51
N SER A 174 50.89 -18.37 12.77
CA SER A 174 52.33 -18.30 12.50
C SER A 174 53.15 -17.81 13.70
N ASP A 175 52.65 -16.82 14.44
CA ASP A 175 53.34 -16.27 15.61
C ASP A 175 53.40 -17.32 16.76
N ASP A 176 52.37 -18.17 16.87
CA ASP A 176 52.30 -19.28 17.83
C ASP A 176 53.20 -20.47 17.44
N ALA A 177 53.59 -20.62 16.17
CA ALA A 177 54.45 -21.71 15.69
C ALA A 177 55.95 -21.45 15.88
N ASP A 178 56.34 -20.18 16.03
CA ASP A 178 57.73 -19.74 16.24
C ASP A 178 58.09 -19.56 17.74
N SER A 179 57.18 -19.90 18.66
CA SER A 179 57.35 -19.82 20.13
C SER A 179 57.54 -21.19 20.78
#